data_AF-A0A2S9SUT2-F1
#
_entry.id   AF-A0A2S9SUT2-F1
#
_cell.length_a   1.000
_cell.length_b   1.000
_cell.length_c   1.000
_cell.angle_alpha   90.00
_cell.angle_beta   90.00
_cell.angle_gamma   90.00
#
_symmetry.space_group_name_H-M   'P 1'
#
loop_
_entity.id
_entity.type
_entity.pdbx_description
1 polymer ?
#
loop_
_entity_poly.entity_id
_entity_poly.type
_entity_poly.pdbx_seq_one_letter_code
_entity_poly.pdbx_strand_id
1 'polypeptide(L)' 'MKYRIREQNELKPSGVEWLGDIPKDWEVSRLKYVFKSMISGGTPNSSDEKNYTDFENGIPFISISDMSKSDFI' A
#
# COMPACT_ATOMS: atom_id res chain seq x y z
N MET A 1 16.33 11.43 -10.18
CA MET A 1 15.58 10.47 -11.02
C MET A 1 15.18 11.16 -12.32
N LYS A 2 15.45 10.57 -13.48
CA LYS A 2 14.93 11.08 -14.77
C LYS A 2 13.60 10.39 -15.05
N TYR A 3 12.53 11.15 -15.28
CA TYR A 3 11.25 10.61 -15.70
C TYR A 3 11.28 10.25 -17.19
N ARG A 4 10.70 9.11 -17.57
CA ARG A 4 10.40 8.75 -18.97
C ARG A 4 8.91 8.93 -19.18
N ILE A 5 8.53 9.89 -20.02
CA ILE A 5 7.14 10.02 -20.48
C ILE A 5 6.94 9.07 -21.66
N ARG A 6 5.79 8.39 -21.70
CA ARG A 6 5.39 7.52 -22.82
C ARG A 6 4.66 8.34 -23.87
N GLU A 7 4.85 7.98 -25.13
CA GLU A 7 4.14 8.62 -26.26
C GLU A 7 2.66 8.19 -26.28
N GLN A 8 1.78 9.00 -26.89
CA GLN A 8 0.33 8.71 -26.94
C GLN A 8 0.02 7.35 -27.59
N ASN A 9 0.83 6.94 -28.57
CA ASN A 9 0.68 5.65 -29.25
C ASN A 9 1.09 4.45 -28.39
N GLU A 10 1.67 4.65 -27.21
CA GLU A 10 1.99 3.61 -26.22
C GLU A 10 0.89 3.48 -25.15
N LEU A 11 -0.19 4.28 -25.23
CA LEU A 11 -1.26 4.32 -24.25
C LEU A 11 -2.59 3.75 -24.78
N LYS A 12 -3.46 3.32 -23.86
CA LYS A 12 -4.84 2.89 -24.11
C LYS A 12 -5.75 3.43 -22.99
N PRO A 13 -7.05 3.64 -23.26
CA PRO A 13 -7.99 3.99 -22.20
C PRO A 13 -8.07 2.86 -21.17
N SER A 14 -7.94 3.20 -19.88
CA SER A 14 -8.06 2.22 -18.80
C SER A 14 -9.47 1.67 -18.60
N GLY A 15 -10.49 2.40 -19.08
CA GLY A 15 -11.90 2.13 -18.78
C GLY A 15 -12.33 2.60 -17.37
N VAL A 16 -11.45 3.29 -16.63
CA VAL A 16 -11.73 3.88 -15.32
C VAL A 16 -11.56 5.39 -15.41
N GLU A 17 -12.66 6.13 -15.26
CA GLU A 17 -12.72 7.58 -15.53
C GLU A 17 -11.63 8.38 -14.81
N TRP A 18 -11.44 8.15 -13.52
CA TRP A 18 -10.46 8.88 -12.71
C TRP A 18 -8.99 8.50 -13.02
N LEU A 19 -8.75 7.38 -13.69
CA LEU A 19 -7.40 6.87 -13.98
C LEU A 19 -6.90 7.30 -15.37
N GLY A 20 -7.81 7.55 -16.32
CA GLY A 20 -7.46 7.99 -17.66
C GLY A 20 -6.76 6.91 -18.50
N ASP A 21 -5.77 7.33 -19.29
CA ASP A 21 -5.01 6.45 -20.17
C ASP A 21 -3.84 5.76 -19.43
N ILE A 22 -3.63 4.48 -19.75
CA ILE A 22 -2.58 3.62 -19.18
C ILE A 22 -1.70 3.03 -20.29
N PRO A 23 -0.49 2.54 -19.98
CA PRO A 23 0.33 1.84 -20.96
C PRO A 23 -0.42 0.67 -21.63
N LYS A 24 -0.24 0.49 -22.94
CA LYS A 24 -0.92 -0.54 -23.73
C LYS A 24 -0.68 -1.95 -23.19
N ASP A 25 0.52 -2.19 -22.65
CA ASP A 25 1.00 -3.44 -22.07
C ASP A 25 0.45 -3.70 -20.65
N TRP A 26 -0.21 -2.74 -20.01
CA TRP A 26 -0.74 -2.90 -18.66
C TRP A 26 -2.15 -3.49 -18.65
N GLU A 27 -2.47 -4.18 -17.57
CA GLU A 27 -3.81 -4.69 -17.30
C GLU A 27 -4.42 -3.99 -16.08
N VAL A 28 -5.72 -3.73 -16.13
CA VAL A 28 -6.46 -3.16 -14.99
C VAL A 28 -7.01 -4.30 -14.15
N SER A 29 -6.63 -4.34 -12.87
CA SER A 29 -7.13 -5.34 -11.93
C SER A 29 -7.53 -4.70 -10.60
N ARG A 30 -8.53 -5.29 -9.93
CA ARG A 30 -8.89 -4.90 -8.56
C ARG A 30 -7.92 -5.56 -7.60
N LEU A 31 -7.47 -4.83 -6.57
CA LEU A 31 -6.46 -5.30 -5.61
C LEU A 31 -6.76 -6.69 -5.02
N LYS A 32 -8.05 -7.00 -4.79
CA LYS A 32 -8.51 -8.30 -4.27
C LYS A 32 -8.13 -9.52 -5.13
N TYR A 33 -7.79 -9.34 -6.41
CA TYR A 33 -7.38 -10.42 -7.29
C TYR A 33 -5.86 -10.58 -7.37
N VAL A 34 -5.10 -9.59 -6.90
CA VAL A 34 -3.63 -9.56 -6.98
C VAL A 34 -3.01 -9.97 -5.65
N PHE A 35 -3.60 -9.55 -4.53
CA PHE A 35 -3.13 -9.92 -3.20
C PHE A 35 -3.73 -11.25 -2.73
N LYS A 36 -2.91 -12.09 -2.10
CA LYS A 36 -3.35 -13.33 -1.44
C LYS A 36 -4.31 -13.07 -0.28
N SER A 37 -4.09 -11.99 0.46
CA SER A 37 -4.92 -11.58 1.60
C SER A 37 -4.81 -10.07 1.82
N MET A 38 -5.93 -9.44 2.18
CA MET A 38 -5.99 -8.05 2.65
C MET A 38 -6.67 -8.07 4.01
N ILE A 39 -5.94 -7.69 5.06
CA ILE A 39 -6.37 -7.81 6.45
C ILE A 39 -6.20 -6.44 7.11
N SER A 40 -7.22 -6.01 7.84
CA SER A 40 -7.15 -4.79 8.66
C SER A 40 -6.39 -5.07 9.94
N GLY A 41 -5.68 -4.06 10.45
CA GLY A 41 -5.12 -4.11 11.80
C GLY A 41 -6.20 -4.07 12.88
N GLY A 42 -5.77 -4.17 14.13
CA GLY A 42 -6.59 -3.95 15.31
C GLY A 42 -5.78 -3.20 16.37
N THR A 43 -6.47 -2.65 17.36
CA THR A 43 -5.82 -1.97 18.49
C THR A 43 -5.82 -2.91 19.70
N PRO A 44 -4.65 -3.38 20.16
CA PRO A 44 -4.56 -4.13 21.41
C PRO A 44 -5.08 -3.31 22.59
N ASN A 45 -5.61 -3.97 23.62
CA ASN A 45 -6.06 -3.29 24.81
C ASN A 45 -4.85 -2.73 25.58
N SER A 46 -4.77 -1.42 25.71
CA SER A 46 -3.65 -0.74 26.39
C SER A 46 -3.56 -1.03 27.88
N SER A 47 -4.63 -1.53 28.50
CA SER A 47 -4.67 -1.88 29.92
C SER A 47 -4.21 -3.31 30.21
N ASP A 48 -4.00 -4.14 29.17
CA ASP A 48 -3.49 -5.50 29.34
C ASP A 48 -1.97 -5.50 29.20
N GLU A 49 -1.26 -5.70 30.32
CA GLU A 49 0.20 -5.72 30.39
C GLU A 49 0.83 -6.75 29.44
N LYS A 50 0.10 -7.83 29.08
CA LYS A 50 0.59 -8.87 28.16
C LYS A 50 0.79 -8.35 26.73
N ASN A 51 0.21 -7.20 26.39
CA ASN A 51 0.40 -6.57 25.09
C ASN A 51 1.72 -5.80 24.98
N TYR A 52 2.48 -5.71 26.08
CA TYR A 52 3.76 -5.02 26.14
C TYR A 52 4.88 -6.02 26.44
N THR A 53 5.91 -6.00 25.61
CA THR A 53 7.12 -6.79 25.77
C THR A 53 8.28 -6.06 25.08
N ASP A 54 9.50 -6.55 25.25
CA ASP A 54 10.67 -5.99 24.58
C ASP A 54 10.67 -6.30 23.06
N PHE A 55 11.57 -5.63 22.34
CA PHE A 55 11.70 -5.80 20.89
C PHE A 55 12.28 -7.16 20.46
N GLU A 56 12.99 -7.86 21.35
CA GLU A 56 13.63 -9.15 21.04
C GLU A 56 12.62 -10.31 21.13
N ASN A 57 11.65 -10.20 22.04
CA ASN A 57 10.67 -11.23 22.37
C ASN A 57 9.26 -10.90 21.87
N GLY A 58 9.04 -9.70 21.31
CA GLY A 58 7.74 -9.19 20.88
C GLY A 58 7.44 -9.25 19.39
N ILE A 59 6.18 -8.94 19.05
CA ILE A 59 5.74 -8.65 17.69
C ILE A 59 5.58 -7.13 17.55
N PRO A 60 6.26 -6.48 16.58
CA PRO A 60 6.11 -5.05 16.36
C PRO A 60 4.67 -4.66 16.07
N PHE A 61 4.11 -3.77 16.89
CA PHE A 61 2.83 -3.16 16.65
C PHE A 61 3.03 -1.86 15.87
N ILE A 62 2.82 -1.91 14.55
CA ILE A 62 3.02 -0.77 13.66
C ILE A 62 1.76 0.09 13.64
N SER A 63 1.87 1.32 14.13
CA SER A 63 0.77 2.29 14.15
C SER A 63 0.85 3.26 12.97
N ILE A 64 -0.24 4.01 12.75
CA ILE A 64 -0.27 5.10 11.76
C ILE A 64 0.84 6.12 12.04
N SER A 65 1.08 6.44 13.31
CA SER A 65 2.10 7.39 13.73
C SER A 65 3.53 6.95 13.35
N ASP A 66 3.77 5.66 13.18
CA ASP A 66 5.07 5.15 12.75
C ASP A 66 5.28 5.31 11.24
N MET A 67 4.18 5.27 10.46
CA MET A 67 4.20 5.51 9.02
C MET A 67 4.39 6.99 8.66
N SER A 68 3.93 7.90 9.51
CA SER A 68 4.04 9.35 9.27
C SER A 68 5.38 9.96 9.63
N LYS A 69 6.27 9.23 10.33
CA LYS A 69 7.58 9.75 10.80
C LYS A 69 8.70 9.63 9.77
N SER A 70 8.41 9.04 8.62
CA SER A 70 9.37 8.85 7.54
C SER A 70 8.97 9.68 6.33
N ASP A 71 9.91 10.47 5.83
CA ASP A 71 9.80 11.22 4.57
C ASP A 71 9.89 10.27 3.35
N PHE A 72 9.05 9.23 3.30
CA PHE A 72 8.98 8.33 2.14
C PHE A 72 8.05 8.85 1.04
N ILE A 73 7.80 10.17 1.02
CA ILE A 73 7.25 10.90 -0.13
C ILE A 73 8.11 12.16 -0.34
#